data_AF-A0ABD6IUW5-F1
#
_entry.id   AF-A0ABD6IUW5-F1
#
_cell.length_a   1.000
_cell.length_b   1.000
_cell.length_c   1.000
_cell.angle_alpha   90.00
_cell.angle_beta   90.00
_cell.angle_gamma   90.00
#
_symmetry.space_group_name_H-M   'P 1'
#
loop_
_entity.id
_entity.type
_entity.pdbx_description
1 polymer ?
#
loop_
_entity_poly.entity_id
_entity_poly.type
_entity_poly.pdbx_seq_one_letter_code
_entity_poly.pdbx_strand_id
1 'polypeptide(L)' 'AAAVHADADDAGPDVTAAARALAAADGGDEDAQAAVDEAEDHELLWFATQEIPSLLGRG' A
#
# COMPACT_ATOMS: atom_id res chain seq x y z
N ALA A 1 -14.23 -5.99 -16.91
CA ALA A 1 -13.67 -4.68 -17.30
C ALA A 1 -12.29 -4.55 -16.65
N ALA A 2 -11.38 -3.74 -17.20
CA ALA A 2 -10.10 -3.44 -16.56
C ALA A 2 -10.27 -2.32 -15.53
N ALA A 3 -9.37 -2.27 -14.54
CA ALA A 3 -9.31 -1.26 -13.49
C ALA A 3 -7.87 -1.12 -12.99
N VAL A 4 -7.59 -0.01 -12.30
CA VAL A 4 -6.37 0.14 -11.50
C VAL A 4 -6.75 0.19 -10.03
N HIS A 5 -5.90 -0.38 -9.19
CA HIS A 5 -5.99 -0.26 -7.74
C HIS A 5 -4.81 0.57 -7.26
N ALA A 6 -5.04 1.42 -6.28
CA ALA A 6 -3.99 2.24 -5.68
C ALA A 6 -4.24 2.39 -4.18
N ASP A 7 -3.16 2.56 -3.44
CA ASP A 7 -3.22 2.90 -2.03
C ASP A 7 -3.94 4.24 -1.81
N ALA A 8 -4.60 4.37 -0.66
CA ALA A 8 -5.05 5.66 -0.16
C ALA A 8 -3.87 6.50 0.35
N ASP A 9 -4.05 7.82 0.43
CA ASP A 9 -2.97 8.74 0.82
C ASP A 9 -2.41 8.47 2.23
N ASP A 10 -3.22 7.88 3.11
CA ASP A 10 -2.88 7.55 4.49
C ASP A 10 -2.16 6.21 4.68
N ALA A 11 -2.11 5.34 3.66
CA ALA A 11 -1.36 4.09 3.71
C ALA A 11 0.17 4.29 3.61
N GLY A 12 0.60 5.43 3.05
CA GLY A 12 2.02 5.70 2.78
C GLY A 12 2.97 5.55 3.98
N PRO A 13 2.65 6.11 5.17
CA PRO A 13 3.42 5.91 6.39
C PRO A 13 3.59 4.45 6.79
N ASP A 14 2.52 3.65 6.74
CA ASP A 14 2.53 2.26 7.20
C ASP A 14 3.25 1.35 6.21
N VAL A 15 3.03 1.54 4.91
CA VAL A 15 3.81 0.88 3.84
C VAL A 15 5.30 1.21 3.97
N THR A 16 5.65 2.46 4.33
CA THR A 16 7.04 2.85 4.56
C THR A 16 7.63 2.17 5.80
N ALA A 17 6.83 2.01 6.87
CA ALA A 17 7.24 1.31 8.07
C ALA A 17 7.47 -0.18 7.80
N ALA A 18 6.53 -0.85 7.13
CA ALA A 18 6.62 -2.23 6.69
C ALA A 18 7.87 -2.48 5.83
N ALA A 19 8.12 -1.62 4.83
CA ALA A 19 9.29 -1.72 3.97
C ALA A 19 10.62 -1.66 4.75
N ARG A 20 10.67 -0.90 5.85
CA ARG A 20 11.86 -0.83 6.73
C ARG A 20 11.96 -2.03 7.67
N ALA A 21 10.83 -2.60 8.08
CA ALA A 21 10.76 -3.74 8.99
C ALA A 21 11.07 -5.09 8.31
N LEU A 22 10.94 -5.17 6.98
CA LEU A 22 10.98 -6.41 6.21
C LEU A 22 12.17 -7.34 6.55
N ALA A 23 13.39 -6.79 6.64
CA ALA A 23 14.58 -7.60 6.94
C ALA A 23 14.58 -8.20 8.36
N ALA A 24 13.98 -7.50 9.34
CA ALA A 24 13.83 -8.00 10.70
C ALA A 24 12.69 -9.03 10.78
N ALA A 25 11.59 -8.80 10.05
CA ALA A 25 10.48 -9.75 9.94
C ALA A 25 10.94 -11.09 9.34
N ASP A 26 11.78 -11.05 8.29
CA ASP A 26 12.44 -12.23 7.71
C ASP A 26 13.36 -12.96 8.71
N GLY A 27 13.91 -12.21 9.68
CA GLY A 27 14.71 -12.72 10.79
C GLY A 27 13.89 -13.30 11.94
N GLY A 28 12.56 -13.24 11.88
CA GLY A 28 11.64 -13.75 12.90
C GLY A 28 11.31 -12.78 14.03
N ASP A 29 11.51 -11.47 13.83
CA ASP A 29 11.07 -10.43 14.77
C ASP A 29 9.55 -10.23 14.68
N GLU A 30 8.83 -10.48 15.79
CA GLU A 30 7.36 -10.46 15.87
C GLU A 30 6.80 -9.03 15.72
N ASP A 31 7.49 -8.01 16.25
CA ASP A 31 7.05 -6.62 16.13
C ASP A 31 7.24 -6.14 14.68
N ALA A 32 8.31 -6.59 14.02
CA ALA A 32 8.54 -6.32 12.61
C ALA A 32 7.51 -7.02 11.71
N GLN A 33 7.09 -8.24 12.06
CA GLN A 33 6.01 -8.95 11.36
C GLN A 33 4.68 -8.19 11.49
N ALA A 34 4.33 -7.73 12.69
CA ALA A 34 3.12 -6.93 12.89
C ALA A 34 3.10 -5.65 12.04
N ALA A 35 4.25 -4.98 11.90
CA ALA A 35 4.35 -3.80 11.04
C ALA A 35 4.16 -4.11 9.54
N VAL A 36 4.53 -5.32 9.09
CA VAL A 36 4.29 -5.77 7.71
C VAL A 36 2.82 -6.13 7.51
N ASP A 37 2.22 -6.83 8.46
CA ASP A 37 0.80 -7.23 8.43
C ASP A 37 -0.11 -5.99 8.43
N GLU A 38 0.21 -4.96 9.23
CA GLU A 38 -0.54 -3.69 9.25
C GLU A 38 -0.58 -3.01 7.87
N ALA A 39 0.48 -3.15 7.06
CA ALA A 39 0.50 -2.60 5.71
C ALA A 39 -0.40 -3.41 4.74
N GLU A 40 -0.62 -4.71 4.98
CA GLU A 40 -1.53 -5.55 4.18
C GLU A 40 -3.01 -5.21 4.47
N ASP A 41 -3.32 -4.76 5.68
CA ASP A 41 -4.69 -4.44 6.11
C ASP A 41 -5.28 -3.17 5.45
N HIS A 42 -4.46 -2.40 4.71
CA HIS A 42 -4.93 -1.23 3.96
C HIS A 42 -5.77 -1.64 2.74
N GLU A 43 -7.03 -1.19 2.69
CA GLU A 43 -7.89 -1.40 1.52
C GLU A 43 -7.40 -0.58 0.32
N LEU A 44 -7.21 -1.25 -0.82
CA LEU A 44 -6.86 -0.57 -2.06
C LEU A 44 -8.09 0.11 -2.68
N LEU A 45 -7.93 1.38 -3.01
CA LEU A 45 -8.91 2.14 -3.78
C LEU A 45 -9.03 1.56 -5.20
N TRP A 46 -10.23 1.62 -5.76
CA TRP A 46 -10.53 1.13 -7.10
C TRP A 46 -10.87 2.29 -8.04
N PHE A 47 -10.25 2.32 -9.22
CA PHE A 47 -10.54 3.33 -10.24
C PHE A 47 -10.85 2.69 -11.59
N ALA A 48 -11.91 3.20 -12.24
CA ALA A 48 -12.21 2.84 -13.62
C ALA A 48 -11.12 3.38 -14.54
N THR A 49 -10.92 2.72 -15.69
CA THR A 49 -9.93 3.16 -16.70
C THR A 49 -10.11 4.61 -17.17
N GLN A 50 -11.33 5.14 -17.09
CA GLN A 50 -11.67 6.52 -17.45
C GLN A 50 -11.18 7.56 -16.43
N GLU A 51 -10.91 7.14 -15.19
CA GLU A 51 -10.50 8.01 -14.08
C GLU A 51 -8.97 8.16 -13.98
N ILE A 52 -8.22 7.26 -14.63
CA ILE A 52 -6.75 7.23 -14.61
C ILE A 52 -6.11 8.56 -15.04
N PRO A 53 -6.58 9.28 -16.09
CA PRO A 53 -5.99 10.57 -16.46
C PRO A 53 -6.04 11.59 -15.33
N SER A 54 -7.15 11.66 -14.59
CA SER A 54 -7.32 12.55 -13.45
C SER A 54 -6.37 12.18 -12.31
N LEU A 55 -6.25 10.88 -12.01
CA LEU A 55 -5.33 10.37 -10.99
C LEU A 55 -3.86 10.75 -11.29
N LEU A 56 -3.46 10.74 -12.56
CA LEU A 56 -2.11 11.09 -13.00
C LEU A 56 -1.89 12.59 -13.21
N GLY A 57 -2.88 13.44 -12.90
CA GLY A 57 -2.81 14.90 -13.12
C GLY A 57 -2.74 15.29 -14.61
N ARG A 58 -3.32 14.48 -15.49
CA ARG A 58 -3.36 14.68 -16.96
C ARG A 58 -4.74 15.09 -17.49
N GLY A 59 -5.67 15.41 -16.58
CA GLY A 59 -7.03 15.86 -16.87
C GLY A 59 -7.17 17.37 -16.91
#